data_AF-A0A1B6IZD3-F1
#
_entry.id   AF-A0A1B6IZD3-F1
#
_cell.length_a   1.000
_cell.length_b   1.000
_cell.length_c   1.000
_cell.angle_alpha   90.00
_cell.angle_beta   90.00
_cell.angle_gamma   90.00
#
_symmetry.space_group_name_H-M   'P 1'
#
loop_
_entity.id
_entity.type
_entity.pdbx_description
1 polymer ?
#
loop_
_entity_poly.entity_id
_entity_poly.type
_entity_poly.pdbx_seq_one_letter_code
_entity_poly.pdbx_strand_id
1 'polypeptide(L)'
;MCKMTSNSTIIYGINSDIGRNILFQSAVYWAVDGCKVLYFAKSKFNSIPSSAHGPQIPPSEVLAKIRIVYPENMEELVKLIVDILTFRDVTPRVILVEELEGYMEESDHCLARTCATLCHVAVCCSARLRL
;
A
#
# COMPACT_ATOMS: atom_id res chain seq x y z
N MET A 1 -12.18 -19.45 18.17
CA MET A 1 -12.19 -18.69 16.90
C MET A 1 -11.27 -17.49 17.10
N CYS A 2 -10.01 -17.56 16.65
CA CYS A 2 -9.07 -16.44 16.81
C CYS A 2 -9.57 -15.26 15.97
N LYS A 3 -9.72 -14.10 16.60
CA LYS A 3 -10.09 -12.85 15.92
C LYS A 3 -8.87 -12.40 15.12
N MET A 4 -8.84 -12.72 13.82
CA MET A 4 -7.80 -12.23 12.91
C MET A 4 -8.04 -10.73 12.71
N THR A 5 -7.17 -9.89 13.27
CA THR A 5 -7.33 -8.43 13.23
C THR A 5 -6.32 -7.84 12.27
N SER A 6 -6.79 -7.35 11.11
CA SER A 6 -6.02 -6.41 10.28
C SER A 6 -6.34 -4.99 10.74
N ASN A 7 -5.31 -4.19 11.02
CA ASN A 7 -5.49 -2.76 11.30
C ASN A 7 -5.46 -1.98 9.98
N SER A 8 -6.37 -1.02 9.83
CA SER A 8 -6.37 -0.06 8.72
C SER A 8 -6.27 1.36 9.26
N THR A 9 -5.64 2.24 8.50
CA THR A 9 -5.49 3.65 8.85
C THR A 9 -5.59 4.47 7.57
N ILE A 10 -6.37 5.54 7.63
CA ILE A 10 -6.51 6.50 6.54
C ILE A 10 -5.86 7.81 7.01
N ILE A 11 -5.06 8.40 6.11
CA ILE A 11 -4.45 9.70 6.33
C ILE A 11 -5.09 10.65 5.31
N TYR A 12 -5.71 11.73 5.79
CA TYR A 12 -6.44 12.68 4.96
C TYR A 12 -6.03 14.13 5.26
N GLY A 13 -6.28 15.05 4.33
CA GLY A 13 -6.04 16.48 4.50
C GLY A 13 -4.57 16.91 4.41
N ILE A 14 -3.72 16.07 3.83
CA ILE A 14 -2.29 16.34 3.63
C ILE A 14 -2.05 16.65 2.15
N ASN A 15 -1.14 17.60 1.87
CA ASN A 15 -0.66 17.86 0.52
C ASN A 15 -0.09 16.58 -0.13
N SER A 16 -0.37 16.36 -1.42
CA SER A 16 0.01 15.16 -2.18
C SER A 16 1.48 14.79 -2.06
N ASP A 17 2.38 15.75 -2.18
CA ASP A 17 3.83 15.51 -2.15
C ASP A 17 4.29 15.07 -0.76
N ILE A 18 3.71 15.68 0.28
CA ILE A 18 3.96 15.31 1.69
C ILE A 18 3.38 13.93 1.98
N GLY A 19 2.14 13.65 1.56
CA GLY A 19 1.47 12.37 1.74
C GLY A 19 2.24 11.23 1.06
N ARG A 20 2.70 11.45 -0.17
CA ARG A 20 3.57 10.53 -0.90
C ARG A 20 4.87 10.25 -0.16
N ASN A 21 5.51 11.30 0.38
CA ASN A 21 6.73 11.14 1.17
C ASN A 21 6.47 10.30 2.43
N ILE A 22 5.42 10.61 3.19
CA ILE A 22 5.02 9.85 4.38
C ILE A 22 4.76 8.38 4.04
N LEU A 23 4.02 8.08 2.97
CA LEU A 23 3.76 6.72 2.52
C LEU A 23 5.04 6.00 2.13
N PHE A 24 5.94 6.67 1.40
CA PHE A 24 7.22 6.08 1.03
C PHE A 24 8.11 5.80 2.24
N GLN A 25 8.23 6.73 3.20
CA GLN A 25 8.97 6.50 4.44
C GLN A 25 8.34 5.37 5.26
N SER A 26 7.01 5.26 5.28
CA SER A 26 6.30 4.14 5.90
C SER A 26 6.66 2.82 5.23
N ALA A 27 6.73 2.78 3.89
CA ALA A 27 7.15 1.61 3.15
C ALA A 27 8.58 1.18 3.51
N VAL A 28 9.50 2.15 3.58
CA VAL A 28 10.90 1.91 3.98
C VAL A 28 10.97 1.39 5.42
N TYR A 29 10.26 2.03 6.35
CA TYR A 29 10.22 1.62 7.75
C TYR A 29 9.82 0.15 7.91
N TRP A 30 8.71 -0.27 7.29
CA TRP A 30 8.25 -1.66 7.35
C TRP A 30 9.20 -2.63 6.63
N ALA A 31 9.81 -2.21 5.53
CA ALA A 31 10.78 -3.03 4.82
C ALA A 31 12.09 -3.24 5.62
N VAL A 32 12.53 -2.23 6.37
CA VAL A 32 13.65 -2.33 7.34
C VAL A 32 13.33 -3.37 8.41
N ASP A 33 12.09 -3.39 8.92
CA ASP A 33 11.59 -4.43 9.85
C ASP A 33 11.42 -5.82 9.19
N GLY A 34 11.82 -5.97 7.92
CA GLY A 34 11.77 -7.25 7.21
C GLY A 34 10.42 -7.57 6.57
N CYS A 35 9.45 -6.67 6.62
CA CYS A 35 8.13 -6.89 6.05
C CYS A 35 8.13 -6.74 4.52
N LYS A 36 7.38 -7.62 3.83
CA LYS A 36 7.03 -7.41 2.42
C LYS A 36 5.96 -6.30 2.34
N VAL A 37 6.25 -5.26 1.58
CA VAL A 37 5.38 -4.10 1.41
C VAL A 37 4.88 -4.05 -0.03
N LEU A 38 3.58 -3.89 -0.21
CA LEU A 38 2.97 -3.57 -1.50
C LEU A 38 2.51 -2.13 -1.49
N TYR A 39 3.05 -1.31 -2.38
CA TYR A 39 2.74 0.11 -2.49
C TYR A 39 2.09 0.36 -3.86
N PHE A 40 0.81 0.69 -3.86
CA PHE A 40 0.10 1.28 -4.99
C PHE A 40 0.34 2.80 -5.04
N ALA A 41 1.16 3.23 -6.00
CA ALA A 41 1.50 4.63 -6.21
C ALA A 41 0.73 5.20 -7.40
N LYS A 42 0.27 6.45 -7.29
CA LYS A 42 -0.49 7.11 -8.36
C LYS A 42 0.34 7.45 -9.59
N SER A 43 1.65 7.61 -9.43
CA SER A 43 2.56 8.01 -10.50
C SER A 43 3.95 7.45 -10.26
N LYS A 44 4.77 7.35 -11.32
CA LYS A 44 6.15 6.87 -11.22
C LYS A 44 7.01 7.82 -10.40
N PHE A 45 7.89 7.27 -9.59
CA PHE A 45 8.90 8.06 -8.88
C PHE A 45 9.97 8.55 -9.87
N ASN A 46 10.12 9.87 -9.99
CA ASN A 46 11.24 10.47 -10.73
C ASN A 46 12.55 10.44 -9.93
N SER A 47 12.45 10.41 -8.60
CA SER A 47 13.54 10.26 -7.65
C SER A 47 13.00 9.65 -6.35
N ILE A 48 13.90 9.16 -5.49
CA ILE A 48 13.53 8.68 -4.15
C ILE A 48 13.05 9.89 -3.32
N PRO A 49 11.83 9.83 -2.73
CA PRO A 49 11.35 10.90 -1.87
C PRO A 49 12.33 11.23 -0.75
N SER A 50 12.55 12.52 -0.50
CA SER A 50 13.50 13.00 0.51
C SER A 50 13.07 12.53 1.90
N SER A 51 13.96 11.92 2.67
CA SER A 51 13.68 11.68 4.08
C SER A 51 13.74 13.01 4.86
N ALA A 52 12.89 13.15 5.88
CA ALA A 52 12.86 14.31 6.77
C ALA A 52 14.21 14.55 7.50
N HIS A 53 15.07 13.52 7.56
CA HIS A 53 16.40 13.59 8.17
C HIS A 53 17.55 13.71 7.14
N GLY A 54 17.23 14.05 5.89
CA GLY A 54 18.20 14.12 4.78
C GLY A 54 18.22 12.86 3.91
N PRO A 55 18.87 12.88 2.73
CA PRO A 55 18.84 11.77 1.79
C PRO A 55 19.62 10.56 2.32
N GLN A 56 18.90 9.64 2.98
CA GLN A 56 19.37 8.29 3.23
C GLN A 56 18.68 7.38 2.22
N ILE A 57 19.42 7.03 1.15
CA ILE A 57 18.95 6.04 0.19
C ILE A 57 18.83 4.70 0.93
N PRO A 58 17.64 4.07 0.97
CA PRO A 58 17.51 2.78 1.63
C PRO A 58 18.42 1.74 0.95
N PRO A 59 19.04 0.83 1.71
CA PRO A 59 19.82 -0.26 1.13
C PRO A 59 19.01 -1.05 0.09
N SER A 60 19.68 -1.61 -0.92
CA SER A 60 19.02 -2.36 -2.01
C SER A 60 18.18 -3.53 -1.49
N GLU A 61 18.64 -4.20 -0.43
CA GLU A 61 17.92 -5.27 0.27
C GLU A 61 16.61 -4.83 0.93
N VAL A 62 16.52 -3.57 1.36
CA VAL A 62 15.30 -2.97 1.89
C VAL A 62 14.35 -2.66 0.74
N LEU A 63 14.85 -2.03 -0.33
CA LEU A 63 14.06 -1.71 -1.52
C LEU A 63 13.50 -2.98 -2.18
N ALA A 64 14.24 -4.08 -2.18
CA ALA A 64 13.79 -5.36 -2.75
C ALA A 64 12.54 -5.95 -2.05
N LYS A 65 12.23 -5.50 -0.82
CA LYS A 65 11.01 -5.90 -0.09
C LYS A 65 9.80 -5.02 -0.40
N ILE A 66 10.00 -3.90 -1.10
CA ILE A 66 8.95 -2.95 -1.47
C ILE A 66 8.60 -3.18 -2.94
N ARG A 67 7.40 -3.71 -3.18
CA ARG A 67 6.84 -3.82 -4.53
C ARG A 67 5.98 -2.61 -4.80
N ILE A 68 6.41 -1.77 -5.74
CA ILE A 68 5.63 -0.61 -6.18
C ILE A 68 4.84 -0.99 -7.43
N VAL A 69 3.56 -0.63 -7.45
CA VAL A 69 2.62 -0.86 -8.56
C VAL A 69 1.93 0.46 -8.87
N TYR A 70 1.64 0.70 -10.16
CA TYR A 70 1.08 1.95 -10.64
C TYR A 70 -0.24 1.67 -11.37
N PRO A 71 -1.36 1.54 -10.63
CA PRO A 71 -2.66 1.38 -11.28
C PRO A 71 -3.05 2.68 -11.97
N GLU A 72 -3.62 2.58 -13.16
CA GLU A 72 -4.10 3.70 -13.96
C GLU A 72 -5.46 4.20 -13.45
N ASN A 73 -6.31 3.30 -12.96
CA ASN A 73 -7.66 3.61 -12.50
C ASN A 73 -8.10 2.70 -11.35
N MET A 74 -9.29 3.00 -10.81
CA MET A 74 -9.86 2.28 -9.66
C MET A 74 -10.15 0.80 -9.95
N GLU A 75 -10.57 0.47 -11.18
CA GLU A 75 -10.85 -0.91 -11.58
C GLU A 75 -9.57 -1.75 -11.59
N GLU A 76 -8.49 -1.20 -12.16
CA GLU A 76 -7.18 -1.85 -12.16
C GLU A 76 -6.64 -2.03 -10.74
N LEU A 77 -6.77 -1.02 -9.88
CA LEU A 77 -6.39 -1.11 -8.47
C LEU A 77 -7.12 -2.29 -7.79
N VAL A 78 -8.45 -2.38 -7.94
CA VAL A 78 -9.25 -3.47 -7.36
C VAL A 78 -8.80 -4.83 -7.89
N LYS A 79 -8.58 -4.95 -9.19
CA LYS A 79 -8.10 -6.20 -9.81
C LYS A 79 -6.76 -6.63 -9.22
N LEU A 80 -5.79 -5.72 -9.14
CA LEU A 80 -4.46 -5.99 -8.59
C LEU A 80 -4.52 -6.37 -7.10
N ILE A 81 -5.40 -5.74 -6.33
CA ILE A 81 -5.63 -6.08 -4.91
C ILE A 81 -6.17 -7.51 -4.78
N VAL A 82 -7.14 -7.90 -5.60
CA VAL A 82 -7.71 -9.25 -5.57
C VAL A 82 -6.69 -10.29 -6.02
N ASP A 83 -5.85 -10.00 -7.01
CA ASP A 83 -4.81 -10.90 -7.50
C ASP A 83 -3.79 -11.28 -6.42
N ILE A 84 -3.60 -10.46 -5.38
CA ILE A 84 -2.79 -10.80 -4.19
C ILE A 84 -3.28 -12.11 -3.56
N LEU A 85 -4.59 -12.33 -3.58
CA LEU A 85 -5.18 -13.54 -3.03
C LEU A 85 -4.85 -14.79 -3.87
N THR A 86 -4.49 -14.64 -5.14
CA THR A 86 -4.15 -15.79 -5.99
C THR A 86 -2.75 -16.32 -5.69
N PHE A 87 -1.79 -15.44 -5.37
CA PHE A 87 -0.37 -15.82 -5.23
C PHE A 87 0.08 -15.89 -3.76
N ARG A 88 0.13 -17.11 -3.20
CA ARG A 88 0.48 -17.33 -1.77
C ARG A 88 1.88 -16.82 -1.39
N ASP A 89 2.88 -17.01 -2.25
CA ASP A 89 4.29 -16.71 -1.91
C ASP A 89 4.61 -15.21 -1.85
N VAL A 90 3.68 -14.37 -2.31
CA VAL A 90 3.85 -12.92 -2.46
C VAL A 90 2.95 -12.15 -1.47
N THR A 91 2.40 -12.83 -0.46
CA THR A 91 1.49 -12.21 0.53
C THR A 91 2.19 -11.04 1.24
N PRO A 92 1.74 -9.78 1.03
CA PRO A 92 2.32 -8.62 1.70
C PRO A 92 1.85 -8.56 3.15
N ARG A 93 2.71 -8.06 4.04
CA ARG A 93 2.33 -7.75 5.42
C ARG A 93 1.77 -6.33 5.55
N VAL A 94 2.14 -5.45 4.62
CA VAL A 94 1.69 -4.05 4.58
C VAL A 94 1.25 -3.70 3.16
N ILE A 95 0.07 -3.09 3.04
CA ILE A 95 -0.47 -2.54 1.81
C ILE A 95 -0.61 -1.04 1.99
N LEU A 96 -0.01 -0.28 1.08
CA LEU A 96 -0.06 1.18 1.04
C LEU A 96 -0.71 1.60 -0.26
N VAL A 97 -1.65 2.54 -0.18
CA VAL A 97 -2.36 3.09 -1.34
C VAL A 97 -2.27 4.60 -1.28
N GLU A 98 -1.66 5.19 -2.30
CA GLU A 98 -1.54 6.65 -2.44
C GLU A 98 -2.78 7.23 -3.10
N GLU A 99 -3.26 8.35 -2.56
CA GLU A 99 -4.37 9.13 -3.11
C GLU A 99 -5.56 8.28 -3.59
N LEU A 100 -6.12 7.46 -2.70
CA LEU A 100 -7.24 6.57 -3.05
C LEU A 100 -8.43 7.33 -3.67
N GLU A 101 -8.72 8.53 -3.18
CA GLU A 101 -9.75 9.42 -3.73
C GLU A 101 -9.39 9.94 -5.14
N GLY A 102 -8.10 10.01 -5.47
CA GLY A 102 -7.62 10.43 -6.78
C GLY A 102 -7.94 9.46 -7.91
N TYR A 103 -8.44 8.25 -7.59
CA TYR A 103 -8.95 7.27 -8.54
C TYR A 103 -10.46 7.39 -8.77
N MET A 104 -11.14 8.30 -8.08
CA MET A 104 -12.58 8.48 -8.22
C MET A 104 -12.89 9.31 -9.47
N GLU A 105 -13.65 8.72 -10.38
CA GLU A 105 -14.20 9.49 -11.50
C GLU A 105 -15.63 9.96 -11.20
N GLU A 106 -16.50 9.18 -10.52
CA GLU A 106 -17.95 9.52 -10.56
C GLU A 106 -18.84 9.13 -9.34
N SER A 107 -18.39 8.36 -8.33
CA SER A 107 -19.28 7.97 -7.20
C SER A 107 -18.60 7.51 -5.90
N ASP A 108 -19.13 7.95 -4.76
CA ASP A 108 -18.76 7.48 -3.39
C ASP A 108 -18.92 5.97 -3.21
N HIS A 109 -19.85 5.34 -3.95
CA HIS A 109 -20.07 3.89 -3.89
C HIS A 109 -18.85 3.10 -4.37
N CYS A 110 -18.13 3.61 -5.37
CA CYS A 110 -16.92 2.98 -5.88
C CYS A 110 -15.80 3.01 -4.84
N LEU A 111 -15.63 4.14 -4.14
CA LEU A 111 -14.66 4.28 -3.06
C LEU A 111 -14.97 3.31 -1.90
N ALA A 112 -16.21 3.30 -1.42
CA ALA A 112 -16.64 2.42 -0.34
C ALA A 112 -16.38 0.94 -0.67
N ARG A 113 -16.68 0.53 -1.92
CA ARG A 113 -16.40 -0.82 -2.41
C ARG A 113 -14.92 -1.14 -2.41
N THR A 114 -14.06 -0.24 -2.89
CA THR A 114 -12.61 -0.47 -2.89
C THR A 114 -12.03 -0.52 -1.49
N CYS A 115 -12.46 0.35 -0.58
CA CYS A 115 -12.09 0.29 0.83
C CYS A 115 -12.48 -1.05 1.47
N ALA A 116 -13.71 -1.51 1.22
CA ALA A 116 -14.17 -2.81 1.70
C ALA A 116 -13.30 -3.97 1.14
N THR A 117 -12.97 -3.92 -0.15
CA THR A 117 -12.08 -4.91 -0.79
C THR A 117 -10.68 -4.89 -0.17
N LEU A 118 -10.08 -3.72 0.04
CA LEU A 118 -8.77 -3.57 0.70
C LEU A 118 -8.78 -4.18 2.09
N CYS A 119 -9.78 -3.86 2.91
CA CYS A 119 -9.94 -4.42 4.24
C CYS A 119 -10.09 -5.95 4.20
N HIS A 120 -10.92 -6.47 3.29
CA HIS A 120 -11.11 -7.91 3.14
C HIS A 120 -9.82 -8.64 2.73
N VAL A 121 -9.09 -8.08 1.76
CA VAL A 121 -7.79 -8.63 1.34
C VAL A 121 -6.78 -8.58 2.48
N ALA A 122 -6.74 -7.50 3.26
CA ALA A 122 -5.86 -7.39 4.43
C ALA A 122 -6.15 -8.48 5.48
N VAL A 123 -7.42 -8.76 5.78
CA VAL A 123 -7.83 -9.85 6.68
C VAL A 123 -7.35 -11.20 6.13
N CYS A 124 -7.56 -11.45 4.84
CA CYS A 124 -7.12 -12.68 4.18
C CYS A 124 -5.59 -12.84 4.18
N CYS A 125 -4.84 -11.74 4.00
CA CYS A 125 -3.39 -11.74 4.11
C CYS A 125 -2.93 -12.03 5.55
N SER A 126 -3.57 -11.41 6.56
CA SER A 126 -3.31 -11.69 7.99
C SER A 126 -3.50 -13.18 8.30
N ALA A 127 -4.60 -13.77 7.83
CA ALA A 127 -4.89 -15.19 8.00
C ALA A 127 -3.81 -16.10 7.41
N ARG A 128 -3.29 -15.75 6.22
CA ARG A 128 -2.21 -16.50 5.55
C ARG A 128 -0.88 -16.39 6.27
N LEU A 129 -0.57 -15.19 6.77
CA LEU A 129 0.65 -14.92 7.52
C LEU A 129 0.57 -15.44 8.97
N ARG A 130 -0.61 -15.90 9.41
CA ARG A 130 -0.89 -16.34 10.79
C ARG A 130 -0.64 -15.22 11.82
N LEU A 131 -0.96 -14.00 11.42
CA LEU A 131 -0.94 -12.79 12.26
C LEU A 131 -2.28 -12.58 12.95
#